data_AF-A0A8H4XZ41-F1
#
_entry.id   AF-A0A8H4XZ41-F1
#
_cell.length_a   1.000
_cell.length_b   1.000
_cell.length_c   1.000
_cell.angle_alpha   90.00
_cell.angle_beta   90.00
_cell.angle_gamma   90.00
#
_symmetry.space_group_name_H-M   'P 1'
#
loop_
_entity.id
_entity.type
_entity.pdbx_description
1 polymer ?
#
loop_
_entity_poly.entity_id
_entity_poly.type
_entity_poly.pdbx_seq_one_letter_code
_entity_poly.pdbx_strand_id
1 'polypeptide(L)'
;MSFDCGFDIFPHLAPTEENKEIYRQFLNEVVVLFREEASSGSKLLVLPTDRSRSEMLDNSFVHFELPGSPKIPSRAEDCDCFLSFSSNDAFEPVAKEHVEELSRIARRHFSGRVHDWCNESSIYSKGELQRAELEILERKENEKGSIGTLDEQEDAETAQSAAEEETPIKARASRRPHHSAKMSRIRRER
;
A
#
# COMPACT_ATOMS: atom_id res chain seq x y z
N MET A 1 -28.43 -6.34 22.10
CA MET A 1 -28.75 -5.65 20.83
C MET A 1 -27.50 -4.87 20.50
N SER A 2 -26.81 -5.17 19.40
CA SER A 2 -25.85 -4.21 18.86
C SER A 2 -26.66 -3.05 18.26
N PHE A 3 -26.09 -1.85 18.30
CA PHE A 3 -26.66 -0.67 17.68
C PHE A 3 -25.65 -0.26 16.61
N ASP A 4 -25.96 -0.59 15.37
CA ASP A 4 -25.03 -0.45 14.26
C ASP A 4 -25.30 0.92 13.60
N CYS A 5 -24.23 1.66 13.28
CA CYS A 5 -24.35 2.92 12.54
C CYS A 5 -23.30 3.02 11.45
N GLY A 6 -23.65 3.72 10.37
CA GLY A 6 -22.81 3.81 9.20
C GLY A 6 -23.34 4.78 8.16
N PHE A 7 -22.68 4.76 7.01
CA PHE A 7 -23.16 5.41 5.80
C PHE A 7 -22.85 4.57 4.57
N ASP A 8 -23.73 4.65 3.58
CA ASP A 8 -23.58 4.02 2.28
C ASP A 8 -23.33 5.07 1.20
N ILE A 9 -22.64 4.69 0.13
CA ILE A 9 -22.51 5.50 -1.08
C ILE A 9 -23.42 4.90 -2.16
N PHE A 10 -24.51 5.60 -2.50
CA PHE A 10 -25.43 5.22 -3.57
C PHE A 10 -25.78 6.42 -4.47
N PRO A 11 -25.72 6.30 -5.81
CA PRO A 11 -25.21 5.17 -6.58
C PRO A 11 -23.71 4.94 -6.38
N HIS A 12 -23.23 3.75 -6.73
CA HIS A 12 -21.81 3.38 -6.66
C HIS A 12 -20.93 4.38 -7.42
N LEU A 13 -19.69 4.56 -6.98
CA LEU A 13 -18.70 5.31 -7.73
C LEU A 13 -18.29 4.48 -8.96
N ALA A 14 -18.53 5.00 -10.18
CA ALA A 14 -17.97 4.38 -11.38
C ALA A 14 -16.44 4.62 -11.39
N PRO A 15 -15.60 3.68 -11.89
CA PRO A 15 -14.13 3.78 -11.90
C PRO A 15 -13.59 4.77 -12.97
N THR A 16 -14.22 5.93 -13.09
CA THR A 16 -13.82 7.08 -13.91
C THR A 16 -12.74 7.90 -13.20
N GLU A 17 -11.80 8.49 -13.94
CA GLU A 17 -10.72 9.33 -13.39
C GLU A 17 -11.20 10.45 -12.45
N GLU A 18 -12.37 11.05 -12.70
CA GLU A 18 -12.98 12.05 -11.82
C GLU A 18 -13.33 11.47 -10.43
N ASN A 19 -14.10 10.37 -10.38
CA ASN A 19 -14.40 9.69 -9.12
C ASN A 19 -13.13 9.16 -8.42
N LYS A 20 -12.11 8.69 -9.17
CA LYS A 20 -10.82 8.26 -8.59
C LYS A 20 -10.11 9.42 -7.90
N GLU A 21 -10.06 10.60 -8.53
CA GLU A 21 -9.43 11.80 -7.96
C GLU A 21 -10.21 12.32 -6.75
N ILE A 22 -11.54 12.36 -6.81
CA ILE A 22 -12.41 12.70 -5.67
C ILE A 22 -12.17 11.72 -4.50
N TYR A 23 -12.11 10.42 -4.80
CA TYR A 23 -11.84 9.38 -3.79
C TYR A 23 -10.43 9.49 -3.21
N ARG A 24 -9.42 9.87 -4.01
CA ARG A 24 -8.06 10.14 -3.55
C ARG A 24 -8.00 11.34 -2.61
N GLN A 25 -8.80 12.38 -2.88
CA GLN A 25 -8.92 13.56 -2.01
C GLN A 25 -9.64 13.21 -0.69
N PHE A 26 -10.74 12.46 -0.77
CA PHE A 26 -11.43 11.88 0.39
C PHE A 26 -10.48 11.08 1.28
N LEU A 27 -9.74 10.10 0.72
CA LEU A 27 -8.76 9.31 1.45
C LEU A 27 -7.70 10.19 2.12
N ASN A 28 -7.18 11.20 1.43
CA ASN A 28 -6.15 12.08 1.99
C ASN A 28 -6.70 12.91 3.17
N GLU A 29 -7.91 13.46 3.07
CA GLU A 29 -8.56 14.20 4.16
C GLU A 29 -8.82 13.31 5.38
N VAL A 30 -9.33 12.09 5.17
CA VAL A 30 -9.51 11.07 6.22
C VAL A 30 -8.17 10.72 6.88
N VAL A 31 -7.14 10.42 6.09
CA VAL A 31 -5.82 10.04 6.62
C VAL A 31 -5.15 11.20 7.37
N VAL A 32 -5.34 12.45 6.97
CA VAL A 32 -4.83 13.62 7.71
C VAL A 32 -5.56 13.74 9.05
N LEU A 33 -6.89 13.82 9.05
CA LEU A 33 -7.69 14.10 10.25
C LEU A 33 -7.48 13.03 11.34
N PHE A 34 -7.63 11.75 11.00
CA PHE A 34 -7.49 10.66 11.98
C PHE A 34 -6.03 10.41 12.40
N ARG A 35 -5.03 10.92 11.66
CA ARG A 35 -3.62 10.88 12.05
C ARG A 35 -3.24 12.01 13.00
N GLU A 36 -3.89 13.17 12.88
CA GLU A 36 -3.80 14.24 13.86
C GLU A 36 -4.45 13.81 15.18
N GLU A 37 -5.62 13.17 15.13
CA GLU A 37 -6.23 12.52 16.31
C GLU A 37 -5.32 11.44 16.92
N ALA A 38 -4.71 10.58 16.11
CA ALA A 38 -3.74 9.59 16.58
C ALA A 38 -2.51 10.22 17.27
N SER A 39 -2.14 11.44 16.91
CA SER A 39 -1.07 12.20 17.56
C SER A 39 -1.49 12.77 18.92
N SER A 40 -2.80 12.85 19.21
CA SER A 40 -3.36 13.26 20.51
C SER A 40 -3.52 12.11 21.52
N GLY A 41 -3.38 10.85 21.07
CA GLY A 41 -3.29 9.67 21.94
C GLY A 41 -4.18 8.48 21.54
N SER A 42 -5.18 8.69 20.68
CA SER A 42 -6.13 7.67 20.21
C SER A 42 -5.76 7.18 18.80
N LYS A 43 -4.99 6.09 18.69
CA LYS A 43 -4.49 5.57 17.39
C LYS A 43 -5.57 4.85 16.55
N LEU A 44 -6.64 5.57 16.24
CA LEU A 44 -7.89 5.10 15.64
C LEU A 44 -7.76 4.62 14.19
N LEU A 45 -6.68 4.97 13.48
CA LEU A 45 -6.47 4.64 12.08
C LEU A 45 -5.14 3.92 11.87
N VAL A 46 -5.21 2.76 11.20
CA VAL A 46 -4.05 1.94 10.83
C VAL A 46 -3.89 1.95 9.31
N LEU A 47 -2.85 2.65 8.86
CA LEU A 47 -2.48 2.73 7.45
C LEU A 47 -1.79 1.44 6.97
N PRO A 48 -1.97 1.05 5.69
CA PRO A 48 -1.14 0.05 5.01
C PRO A 48 0.37 0.25 5.20
N THR A 49 0.82 1.50 5.32
CA THR A 49 2.23 1.87 5.43
C THR A 49 2.79 1.74 6.85
N ASP A 50 1.94 1.54 7.87
CA ASP A 50 2.39 1.40 9.26
C ASP A 50 2.93 -0.02 9.54
N ARG A 51 4.23 -0.18 9.27
CA ARG A 51 4.99 -1.43 9.47
C ARG A 51 4.87 -2.02 10.88
N SER A 52 4.44 -1.27 11.91
CA SER A 52 4.31 -1.79 13.27
C SER A 52 3.08 -2.67 13.51
N ARG A 53 2.07 -2.59 12.64
CA ARG A 53 0.84 -3.43 12.68
C ARG A 53 0.48 -4.08 11.33
N SER A 54 1.11 -3.63 10.22
CA SER A 54 0.85 -4.08 8.84
C SER A 54 1.08 -5.58 8.60
N GLU A 55 1.91 -6.28 9.37
CA GLU A 55 2.14 -7.74 9.16
C GLU A 55 0.89 -8.61 9.33
N MET A 56 -0.14 -8.12 10.03
CA MET A 56 -1.43 -8.81 10.22
C MET A 56 -2.60 -8.19 9.44
N LEU A 57 -2.38 -7.09 8.72
CA LEU A 57 -3.46 -6.29 8.12
C LEU A 57 -3.26 -6.14 6.61
N ASP A 58 -4.34 -6.31 5.85
CA ASP A 58 -4.28 -6.20 4.40
C ASP A 58 -3.99 -4.77 3.95
N ASN A 59 -2.81 -4.56 3.35
CA ASN A 59 -2.36 -3.28 2.79
C ASN A 59 -3.27 -2.71 1.67
N SER A 60 -4.28 -3.46 1.20
CA SER A 60 -5.32 -2.99 0.27
C SER A 60 -6.39 -2.14 0.95
N PHE A 61 -6.38 -2.05 2.28
CA PHE A 61 -7.39 -1.33 3.05
C PHE A 61 -6.75 -0.44 4.12
N VAL A 62 -7.36 0.71 4.37
CA VAL A 62 -7.18 1.51 5.59
C VAL A 62 -8.11 0.91 6.64
N HIS A 63 -7.55 0.47 7.77
CA HIS A 63 -8.31 -0.17 8.86
C HIS A 63 -8.51 0.82 9.99
N PHE A 64 -9.67 0.76 10.65
CA PHE A 64 -10.00 1.61 11.79
C PHE A 64 -10.08 0.77 13.07
N GLU A 65 -9.52 1.28 14.17
CA GLU A 65 -9.60 0.66 15.51
C GLU A 65 -10.95 0.97 16.18
N LEU A 66 -12.04 0.80 15.40
CA LEU A 66 -13.43 0.95 15.84
C LEU A 66 -14.11 -0.42 16.01
N PRO A 67 -15.15 -0.53 16.85
CA PRO A 67 -15.94 -1.75 16.98
C PRO A 67 -16.52 -2.22 15.63
N GLY A 68 -16.31 -3.49 15.31
CA GLY A 68 -16.62 -4.07 13.99
C GLY A 68 -15.49 -3.98 12.96
N SER A 69 -14.39 -3.27 13.27
CA SER A 69 -13.20 -3.10 12.43
C SER A 69 -13.52 -2.66 10.99
N PRO A 70 -14.23 -1.53 10.81
CA PRO A 70 -14.50 -1.02 9.47
C PRO A 70 -13.22 -0.69 8.72
N LYS A 71 -13.31 -0.83 7.40
CA LYS A 71 -12.17 -0.73 6.50
C LYS A 71 -12.58 -0.05 5.20
N ILE A 72 -11.67 0.75 4.66
CA ILE A 72 -11.88 1.56 3.45
C ILE A 72 -10.81 1.14 2.43
N PRO A 73 -11.13 0.92 1.13
CA PRO A 73 -10.13 0.61 0.11
C PRO A 73 -9.01 1.66 0.08
N SER A 74 -7.75 1.26 0.17
CA SER A 74 -6.61 2.19 0.32
C SER A 74 -6.17 2.85 -1.00
N ARG A 75 -6.81 2.49 -2.12
CA ARG A 75 -6.41 2.84 -3.49
C ARG A 75 -7.51 3.60 -4.21
N ALA A 76 -7.11 4.56 -5.05
CA ALA A 76 -8.04 5.30 -5.89
C ALA A 76 -8.66 4.44 -7.00
N GLU A 77 -7.92 3.43 -7.47
CA GLU A 77 -8.38 2.47 -8.49
C GLU A 77 -9.59 1.65 -8.02
N ASP A 78 -9.72 1.40 -6.71
CA ASP A 78 -10.75 0.57 -6.08
C ASP A 78 -11.93 1.39 -5.51
N CYS A 79 -12.09 2.64 -5.96
CA CYS A 79 -13.19 3.51 -5.54
C CYS A 79 -14.58 2.93 -5.84
N ASP A 80 -14.70 2.06 -6.84
CA ASP A 80 -15.93 1.35 -7.23
C ASP A 80 -16.33 0.24 -6.25
N CYS A 81 -15.38 -0.26 -5.47
CA CYS A 81 -15.59 -1.23 -4.40
C CYS A 81 -15.88 -0.57 -3.03
N PHE A 82 -15.83 0.76 -2.90
CA PHE A 82 -16.22 1.44 -1.65
C PHE A 82 -17.74 1.68 -1.58
N LEU A 83 -18.44 0.73 -0.97
CA LEU A 83 -19.90 0.72 -0.91
C LEU A 83 -20.46 1.32 0.39
N SER A 84 -19.90 0.94 1.55
CA SER A 84 -20.39 1.37 2.87
C SER A 84 -19.29 1.45 3.91
N PHE A 85 -19.50 2.25 4.95
CA PHE A 85 -18.69 2.27 6.17
C PHE A 85 -19.60 2.11 7.39
N SER A 86 -19.30 1.18 8.30
CA SER A 86 -20.18 0.87 9.44
C SER A 86 -19.43 0.41 10.70
N SER A 87 -19.83 0.91 11.87
CA SER A 87 -19.39 0.38 13.17
C SER A 87 -20.50 -0.40 13.86
N ASN A 88 -20.11 -1.52 14.50
CA ASN A 88 -21.02 -2.47 15.15
C ASN A 88 -21.27 -2.17 16.65
N ASP A 89 -20.81 -1.03 17.16
CA ASP A 89 -21.10 -0.59 18.53
C ASP A 89 -21.21 0.93 18.65
N ALA A 90 -22.28 1.48 18.07
CA ALA A 90 -22.61 2.90 18.16
C ALA A 90 -23.28 3.29 19.51
N PHE A 91 -23.21 2.43 20.53
CA PHE A 91 -23.36 2.86 21.93
C PHE A 91 -22.08 3.54 22.45
N GLU A 92 -20.92 3.25 21.86
CA GLU A 92 -19.71 4.01 22.14
C GLU A 92 -19.80 5.39 21.48
N PRO A 93 -19.84 6.49 22.25
CA PRO A 93 -20.04 7.83 21.70
C PRO A 93 -18.89 8.24 20.76
N VAL A 94 -17.67 7.75 21.05
CA VAL A 94 -16.47 7.92 20.24
C VAL A 94 -16.64 7.28 18.86
N ALA A 95 -17.09 6.02 18.80
CA ALA A 95 -17.32 5.33 17.53
C ALA A 95 -18.39 6.05 16.68
N LYS A 96 -19.46 6.53 17.31
CA LYS A 96 -20.49 7.32 16.65
C LYS A 96 -19.96 8.65 16.10
N GLU A 97 -19.20 9.42 16.89
CA GLU A 97 -18.61 10.69 16.48
C GLU A 97 -17.68 10.53 15.27
N HIS A 98 -16.86 9.48 15.25
CA HIS A 98 -16.00 9.17 14.10
C HIS A 98 -16.77 8.74 12.85
N VAL A 99 -17.87 7.97 12.98
CA VAL A 99 -18.76 7.64 11.85
C VAL A 99 -19.45 8.91 11.30
N GLU A 100 -19.91 9.80 12.17
CA GLU A 100 -20.54 11.08 11.77
C GLU A 100 -19.54 12.02 11.08
N GLU A 101 -18.29 12.14 11.56
CA GLU A 101 -17.28 12.96 10.90
C GLU A 101 -16.80 12.33 9.58
N LEU A 102 -16.65 11.00 9.50
CA LEU A 102 -16.39 10.31 8.22
C LEU A 102 -17.52 10.51 7.22
N SER A 103 -18.79 10.44 7.63
CA SER A 103 -19.94 10.81 6.78
C SER A 103 -19.85 12.27 6.33
N ARG A 104 -19.49 13.21 7.22
CA ARG A 104 -19.31 14.63 6.86
C ARG A 104 -18.20 14.83 5.83
N ILE A 105 -17.09 14.10 5.92
CA ILE A 105 -16.02 14.12 4.91
C ILE A 105 -16.54 13.48 3.60
N ALA A 106 -17.15 12.30 3.67
CA ALA A 106 -17.74 11.62 2.52
C ALA A 106 -18.74 12.51 1.77
N ARG A 107 -19.56 13.29 2.49
CA ARG A 107 -20.51 14.26 1.90
C ARG A 107 -19.86 15.45 1.22
N ARG A 108 -18.67 15.90 1.67
CA ARG A 108 -17.91 16.96 0.98
C ARG A 108 -17.44 16.49 -0.40
N HIS A 109 -17.07 15.21 -0.52
CA HIS A 109 -16.51 14.62 -1.74
C HIS A 109 -17.56 13.99 -2.66
N PHE A 110 -18.38 13.07 -2.13
CA PHE A 110 -19.37 12.31 -2.89
C PHE A 110 -20.76 12.99 -2.91
N SER A 111 -20.89 14.16 -2.30
CA SER A 111 -22.11 15.00 -2.30
C SER A 111 -23.35 14.21 -1.84
N GLY A 112 -24.49 14.36 -2.54
CA GLY A 112 -25.75 13.70 -2.21
C GLY A 112 -25.80 12.18 -2.45
N ARG A 113 -24.67 11.50 -2.68
CA ARG A 113 -24.60 10.03 -2.75
C ARG A 113 -24.48 9.37 -1.37
N VAL A 114 -24.22 10.13 -0.31
CA VAL A 114 -23.98 9.59 1.04
C VAL A 114 -25.28 9.48 1.84
N HIS A 115 -25.67 8.25 2.12
CA HIS A 115 -26.85 7.89 2.91
C HIS A 115 -26.42 7.41 4.29
N ASP A 116 -26.64 8.23 5.33
CA ASP A 116 -26.41 7.80 6.71
C ASP A 116 -27.53 6.85 7.15
N TRP A 117 -27.18 5.85 7.95
CA TRP A 117 -28.13 4.97 8.60
C TRP A 117 -27.66 4.66 10.03
N CYS A 118 -28.63 4.49 10.93
CA CYS A 118 -28.37 4.30 12.34
C CYS A 118 -29.50 3.44 12.91
N ASN A 119 -29.19 2.18 13.26
CA ASN A 119 -30.19 1.16 13.63
C ASN A 119 -31.23 0.87 12.52
N GLU A 120 -30.88 1.18 11.28
CA GLU A 120 -31.58 0.84 10.05
C GLU A 120 -30.67 -0.05 9.17
N SER A 121 -31.24 -0.74 8.19
CA SER A 121 -30.46 -1.56 7.26
C SER A 121 -29.74 -0.71 6.23
N SER A 122 -28.43 -0.95 6.06
CA SER A 122 -27.67 -0.49 4.88
C SER A 122 -28.41 -0.84 3.57
N ILE A 123 -28.23 0.01 2.56
CA ILE A 123 -28.65 -0.21 1.18
C ILE A 123 -28.05 -1.50 0.62
N TYR A 124 -26.85 -1.89 1.09
CA TYR A 124 -26.12 -3.06 0.61
C TYR A 124 -26.29 -4.26 1.54
N SER A 125 -26.52 -5.42 0.94
CA SER A 125 -26.43 -6.67 1.67
C SER A 125 -24.99 -6.97 2.06
N LYS A 126 -24.79 -7.65 3.19
CA LYS A 126 -23.46 -8.13 3.63
C LYS A 126 -22.73 -8.95 2.55
N GLY A 127 -23.47 -9.63 1.66
CA GLY A 127 -22.90 -10.38 0.54
C GLY A 127 -22.34 -9.50 -0.58
N GLU A 128 -22.88 -8.30 -0.79
CA GLU A 128 -22.33 -7.33 -1.75
C GLU A 128 -21.05 -6.69 -1.22
N LEU A 129 -21.03 -6.33 0.07
CA LEU A 129 -19.82 -5.83 0.74
C LEU A 129 -18.68 -6.86 0.67
N GLN A 130 -18.97 -8.13 0.98
CA GLN A 130 -17.99 -9.21 0.88
C GLN A 130 -17.49 -9.45 -0.55
N ARG A 131 -18.31 -9.24 -1.58
CA ARG A 131 -17.87 -9.35 -2.98
C ARG A 131 -16.93 -8.20 -3.35
N ALA A 132 -17.26 -6.97 -2.98
CA ALA A 132 -16.40 -5.81 -3.21
C ALA A 132 -15.04 -5.96 -2.50
N GLU A 133 -15.02 -6.50 -1.28
CA GLU A 133 -13.79 -6.83 -0.57
C GLU A 133 -12.94 -7.91 -1.28
N LEU A 134 -13.58 -8.97 -1.79
CA LEU A 134 -12.89 -10.03 -2.54
C LEU A 134 -12.33 -9.49 -3.86
N GLU A 135 -13.06 -8.64 -4.57
CA GLU A 135 -12.62 -8.07 -5.85
C GLU A 135 -11.34 -7.22 -5.68
N ILE A 136 -11.23 -6.44 -4.61
CA ILE A 136 -10.00 -5.70 -4.26
C ILE A 136 -8.82 -6.65 -4.01
N LEU A 137 -9.08 -7.77 -3.33
CA LEU A 137 -8.05 -8.77 -3.03
C LEU A 137 -7.59 -9.50 -4.31
N GLU A 138 -8.52 -9.90 -5.18
CA GLU A 138 -8.22 -10.50 -6.49
C GLU A 138 -7.46 -9.54 -7.41
N ARG A 139 -7.86 -8.26 -7.49
CA ARG A 139 -7.13 -7.21 -8.26
C ARG A 139 -5.66 -7.12 -7.81
N LYS A 140 -5.42 -7.08 -6.49
CA LYS A 140 -4.08 -7.05 -5.87
C LYS A 140 -3.28 -8.33 -6.09
N GLU A 141 -3.92 -9.50 -6.14
CA GLU A 141 -3.23 -10.77 -6.45
C GLU A 141 -2.81 -10.82 -7.93
N ASN A 142 -3.69 -10.43 -8.84
CA ASN A 142 -3.42 -10.36 -10.29
C ASN A 142 -2.26 -9.40 -10.62
N GLU A 143 -2.19 -8.24 -9.97
CA GLU A 143 -1.06 -7.30 -10.12
C GLU A 143 0.27 -7.89 -9.64
N LYS A 144 0.27 -8.65 -8.54
CA LYS A 144 1.49 -9.33 -8.06
C LYS A 144 1.92 -10.45 -9.01
N GLY A 145 0.96 -11.22 -9.54
CA GLY A 145 1.22 -12.25 -10.54
C GLY A 145 1.88 -11.69 -11.81
N SER A 146 1.45 -10.50 -12.25
CA SER A 146 2.00 -9.85 -13.44
C SER A 146 3.45 -9.34 -13.31
N ILE A 147 4.02 -9.29 -12.09
CA ILE A 147 5.41 -8.89 -11.85
C ILE A 147 6.37 -10.11 -11.82
N GLY A 148 5.84 -11.33 -11.62
CA GLY A 148 6.63 -12.55 -11.39
C GLY A 148 7.12 -13.31 -12.63
N THR A 149 7.25 -12.69 -13.81
CA THR A 149 7.56 -13.40 -15.08
C THR A 149 8.73 -12.81 -15.88
N LEU A 150 9.76 -12.25 -15.23
CA LEU A 150 10.92 -11.65 -15.90
C LEU A 150 12.30 -11.96 -15.27
N ASP A 151 12.43 -13.03 -14.48
CA ASP A 151 13.72 -13.43 -13.87
C ASP A 151 13.92 -14.97 -13.91
N GLU A 152 13.96 -15.56 -15.11
CA GLU A 152 14.44 -16.95 -15.29
C GLU A 152 14.93 -17.24 -16.73
N GLN A 153 15.83 -16.40 -17.29
CA GLN A 153 16.42 -16.69 -18.62
C GLN A 153 17.85 -16.15 -18.92
N GLU A 154 18.78 -16.28 -17.97
CA GLU A 154 20.25 -16.30 -18.17
C GLU A 154 20.82 -17.30 -17.12
N ASP A 155 21.74 -18.24 -17.37
CA ASP A 155 22.42 -18.69 -18.58
C ASP A 155 22.64 -20.22 -18.49
N ALA A 156 22.34 -20.96 -19.57
CA ALA A 156 22.55 -22.42 -19.59
C ALA A 156 23.07 -22.98 -20.93
N GLU A 157 23.82 -22.20 -21.72
CA GLU A 157 24.53 -22.71 -22.90
C GLU A 157 25.88 -22.02 -23.15
N THR A 158 26.98 -22.70 -22.81
CA THR A 158 28.23 -22.80 -23.62
C THR A 158 29.17 -23.81 -22.97
N ALA A 159 28.99 -25.09 -23.32
CA ALA A 159 29.90 -26.17 -22.89
C ALA A 159 29.98 -27.29 -23.96
N GLN A 160 30.64 -26.98 -25.08
CA GLN A 160 31.18 -27.89 -26.11
C GLN A 160 31.95 -27.02 -27.13
N SER A 161 33.10 -27.39 -27.70
CA SER A 161 33.86 -28.66 -27.66
C SER A 161 35.33 -28.46 -28.06
N ALA A 162 36.21 -29.38 -27.63
CA ALA A 162 37.49 -29.83 -28.25
C ALA A 162 38.55 -28.75 -28.65
N ALA A 163 39.77 -28.70 -28.09
CA ALA A 163 40.85 -29.73 -28.02
C ALA A 163 41.71 -29.82 -29.30
N GLU A 164 43.03 -30.04 -29.11
CA GLU A 164 44.18 -29.91 -30.05
C GLU A 164 44.89 -28.53 -30.00
N GLU A 165 46.22 -28.40 -29.93
CA GLU A 165 47.27 -29.38 -29.56
C GLU A 165 48.56 -28.62 -29.10
N GLU A 166 49.41 -29.32 -28.33
CA GLU A 166 50.86 -29.11 -28.08
C GLU A 166 51.47 -27.75 -27.63
N THR A 167 52.51 -27.89 -26.82
CA THR A 167 53.50 -26.86 -26.44
C THR A 167 54.89 -27.34 -26.91
N PRO A 168 56.05 -26.73 -26.58
CA PRO A 168 56.40 -25.35 -26.20
C PRO A 168 57.49 -24.77 -27.16
N ILE A 169 58.16 -23.65 -26.83
CA ILE A 169 59.65 -23.49 -26.85
C ILE A 169 60.15 -22.03 -26.64
N LYS A 170 61.02 -21.88 -25.63
CA LYS A 170 62.14 -20.92 -25.45
C LYS A 170 62.02 -19.41 -25.79
N ALA A 171 62.06 -18.63 -24.69
CA ALA A 171 63.12 -17.66 -24.37
C ALA A 171 63.53 -16.55 -25.36
N ARG A 172 63.40 -15.29 -24.91
CA ARG A 172 64.49 -14.31 -25.01
C ARG A 172 64.44 -13.25 -23.90
N ALA A 173 65.62 -12.75 -23.52
CA ALA A 173 65.83 -11.87 -22.38
C ALA A 173 66.17 -10.42 -22.79
N SER A 174 66.26 -9.53 -21.78
CA SER A 174 66.93 -8.21 -21.81
C SER A 174 66.14 -7.09 -22.52
N ARG A 175 65.87 -5.93 -21.90
CA ARG A 175 66.88 -4.97 -21.37
C ARG A 175 66.32 -4.00 -20.31
N ARG A 176 67.18 -3.63 -19.36
CA ARG A 176 67.19 -2.39 -18.52
C ARG A 176 67.51 -1.15 -19.41
N PRO A 177 67.41 0.16 -19.01
CA PRO A 177 67.81 0.68 -17.68
C PRO A 177 67.18 1.98 -17.07
N HIS A 178 67.53 2.19 -15.79
CA HIS A 178 67.84 3.43 -15.03
C HIS A 178 67.11 4.79 -15.29
N HIS A 179 66.48 5.32 -14.22
CA HIS A 179 66.80 6.58 -13.49
C HIS A 179 65.86 6.65 -12.27
N SER A 180 66.23 6.73 -10.98
CA SER A 180 67.22 7.49 -10.20
C SER A 180 66.70 8.83 -9.61
N ALA A 181 66.46 8.80 -8.29
CA ALA A 181 66.78 9.83 -7.27
C ALA A 181 65.68 10.71 -6.61
N LYS A 182 65.94 11.01 -5.31
CA LYS A 182 65.32 11.99 -4.37
C LYS A 182 63.90 11.62 -3.87
N MET A 183 63.62 11.30 -2.60
CA MET A 183 64.17 11.63 -1.26
C MET A 183 63.82 13.04 -0.73
N SER A 184 62.83 13.10 0.17
CA SER A 184 62.52 14.08 1.26
C SER A 184 61.21 13.58 1.91
N ARG A 185 61.07 13.03 3.13
CA ARG A 185 61.61 13.31 4.49
C ARG A 185 61.01 14.58 5.12
N ILE A 186 60.57 14.48 6.41
CA ILE A 186 60.17 15.59 7.34
C ILE A 186 58.77 16.17 6.99
N ARG A 187 57.78 16.48 7.87
CA ARG A 187 57.45 16.36 9.32
C ARG A 187 55.90 16.52 9.47
N ARG A 188 55.19 16.50 10.63
CA ARG A 188 55.47 16.30 12.08
C ARG A 188 54.22 15.67 12.76
N GLU A 189 54.28 15.41 14.06
CA GLU A 189 53.11 15.15 14.93
C GLU A 189 52.21 16.39 15.14
N ARG A 190 50.91 16.18 15.36
CA ARG A 190 50.29 16.30 16.69
C ARG A 190 48.95 15.60 16.76
#